data_AF-A0A7T8GW12-F1
#
_entry.id   AF-A0A7T8GW12-F1
#
_cell.length_a   1.000
_cell.length_b   1.000
_cell.length_c   1.000
_cell.angle_alpha   90.00
_cell.angle_beta   90.00
_cell.angle_gamma   90.00
#
_symmetry.space_group_name_H-M   'P 1'
#
loop_
_entity.id
_entity.type
_entity.pdbx_description
1 polymer ?
#
loop_
_entity_poly.entity_id
_entity_poly.type
_entity_poly.pdbx_seq_one_letter_code
_entity_poly.pdbx_strand_id
1 'polypeptide(L)'
;MRSLSTEEASGLSPADVLGALSSGPGGLSSSEASVRLSSFGLNEFRAGESQTLLSKYLDQFKNPFILLLLASAFVSLLMRQLDDAVSISVAILIVVTVGFVQEYRSEQTLQRLGALLPPSCHCIR
;
A
#
# COMPACT_ATOMS: atom_id res chain seq x y z
N MET A 1 -13.96 -10.77 18.93
CA MET A 1 -14.95 -9.88 18.30
C MET A 1 -15.09 -10.29 16.85
N ARG A 2 -16.30 -10.52 16.35
CA ARG A 2 -16.53 -10.92 14.95
C ARG A 2 -16.31 -9.70 14.05
N SER A 3 -15.36 -9.79 13.13
CA SER A 3 -15.22 -8.81 12.03
C SER A 3 -16.11 -9.27 10.88
N LEU A 4 -16.96 -8.38 10.37
CA LEU A 4 -17.69 -8.57 9.12
C LEU A 4 -16.92 -7.89 8.00
N SER A 5 -16.74 -8.58 6.88
CA SER A 5 -16.28 -7.93 5.66
C SER A 5 -17.38 -7.01 5.10
N THR A 6 -16.99 -6.03 4.30
CA THR A 6 -17.92 -5.12 3.63
C THR A 6 -18.91 -5.85 2.73
N GLU A 7 -18.46 -6.92 2.06
CA GLU A 7 -19.32 -7.74 1.19
C GLU A 7 -20.38 -8.48 2.01
N GLU A 8 -19.99 -9.15 3.10
CA GLU A 8 -20.94 -9.83 3.98
C GLU A 8 -21.93 -8.85 4.61
N ALA A 9 -21.46 -7.69 5.07
CA ALA A 9 -22.31 -6.68 5.68
C ALA A 9 -23.33 -6.09 4.69
N SER A 10 -22.95 -5.96 3.41
CA SER A 10 -23.82 -5.41 2.36
C SER A 10 -25.03 -6.29 2.04
N GLY A 11 -24.93 -7.60 2.28
CA GLY A 11 -26.00 -8.57 2.04
C GLY A 11 -26.93 -8.80 3.24
N LEU A 12 -26.65 -8.20 4.40
CA LEU A 12 -27.40 -8.41 5.64
C LEU A 12 -28.36 -7.26 5.93
N SER A 13 -29.42 -7.53 6.70
CA SER A 13 -30.28 -6.46 7.19
C SER A 13 -29.56 -5.62 8.27
N PRO A 14 -29.94 -4.35 8.49
CA PRO A 14 -29.33 -3.53 9.53
C PRO A 14 -29.39 -4.15 10.93
N ALA A 15 -30.48 -4.86 11.25
CA ALA A 15 -30.64 -5.55 12.54
C ALA A 15 -29.65 -6.72 12.68
N ASP A 16 -29.42 -7.47 11.61
CA ASP A 16 -28.48 -8.59 11.60
C ASP A 16 -27.03 -8.10 11.73
N VAL A 17 -26.69 -6.99 11.08
CA VAL A 17 -25.37 -6.35 11.22
C VAL A 17 -25.15 -5.85 12.64
N LEU A 18 -26.15 -5.20 13.25
CA LEU A 18 -26.08 -4.76 14.65
C LEU A 18 -25.90 -5.94 15.60
N GLY A 19 -26.66 -7.03 15.43
CA GLY A 19 -26.51 -8.24 16.23
C GLY A 19 -25.13 -8.90 16.07
N ALA A 20 -24.67 -9.04 14.83
CA ALA A 20 -23.39 -9.66 14.51
C ALA A 20 -22.18 -8.84 14.99
N LEU A 21 -22.27 -7.51 14.96
CA LEU A 21 -21.26 -6.59 15.51
C LEU A 21 -21.47 -6.29 17.00
N SER A 22 -22.48 -6.89 17.65
CA SER A 22 -22.84 -6.60 19.05
C SER A 22 -22.96 -5.10 19.33
N SER A 23 -23.66 -4.37 18.47
CA SER A 23 -23.90 -2.93 18.57
C SER A 23 -25.40 -2.64 18.71
N GLY A 24 -25.76 -1.50 19.29
CA GLY A 24 -27.15 -1.06 19.39
C GLY A 24 -27.49 0.11 18.45
N PRO A 25 -28.79 0.42 18.27
CA PRO A 25 -29.23 1.63 17.55
C PRO A 25 -28.79 2.92 18.24
N GLY A 26 -28.49 2.87 19.55
CA GLY A 26 -27.89 3.97 20.32
C GLY A 26 -26.36 4.05 20.23
N GLY A 27 -25.70 3.24 19.39
CA GLY A 27 -24.25 3.25 19.25
C GLY A 27 -23.52 2.33 20.23
N LEU A 28 -22.21 2.57 20.37
CA LEU A 28 -21.30 1.79 21.21
C LEU A 28 -20.96 2.54 22.49
N SER A 29 -20.99 1.83 23.63
CA SER A 29 -20.50 2.38 24.89
C SER A 29 -19.02 2.79 24.82
N SER A 30 -18.63 3.77 25.64
CA SER A 30 -17.24 4.27 25.66
C SER A 30 -16.21 3.17 26.01
N SER A 31 -16.55 2.27 26.93
CA SER A 31 -15.68 1.13 27.29
C SER A 31 -15.51 0.17 26.13
N GLU A 32 -16.59 -0.17 25.44
CA GLU A 32 -16.56 -1.08 24.30
C GLU A 32 -15.84 -0.48 23.09
N ALA A 33 -15.99 0.82 22.85
CA ALA A 33 -15.24 1.54 21.83
C ALA A 33 -13.72 1.49 22.11
N SER A 34 -13.29 1.68 23.36
CA SER A 34 -11.88 1.55 23.74
C SER A 34 -11.35 0.13 23.58
N VAL A 35 -12.13 -0.89 23.95
CA VAL A 35 -11.78 -2.30 23.75
C VAL A 35 -11.62 -2.60 22.25
N ARG A 36 -12.55 -2.15 21.41
CA ARG A 36 -12.47 -2.29 19.95
C ARG A 36 -11.25 -1.60 19.37
N LEU A 37 -10.97 -0.38 19.80
CA LEU A 37 -9.79 0.36 19.34
C LEU A 37 -8.49 -0.39 19.64
N SER A 38 -8.38 -1.01 20.83
CA SER A 38 -7.19 -1.83 21.16
C SER A 38 -7.08 -3.11 20.33
N SER A 39 -8.21 -3.68 19.88
CA SER A 39 -8.24 -4.94 19.13
C SER A 39 -8.06 -4.74 17.63
N PHE A 40 -8.65 -3.68 17.07
CA PHE A 40 -8.67 -3.40 15.63
C PHE A 40 -7.65 -2.33 15.20
N GLY A 41 -7.18 -1.51 16.13
CA GLY A 41 -6.32 -0.37 15.83
C GLY A 41 -7.08 0.84 15.30
N LEU A 42 -6.33 1.89 14.97
CA LEU A 42 -6.85 3.13 14.41
C LEU A 42 -7.36 2.91 12.99
N ASN A 43 -8.46 3.58 12.63
CA ASN A 43 -8.94 3.65 11.26
C ASN A 43 -8.14 4.70 10.47
N GLU A 44 -6.87 4.38 10.23
CA GLU A 44 -5.95 5.23 9.48
C GLU A 44 -5.25 4.40 8.40
N PHE A 45 -4.97 5.03 7.26
CA PHE A 45 -4.06 4.44 6.30
C PHE A 45 -2.67 4.45 6.94
N ARG A 46 -2.09 3.27 7.18
CA ARG A 46 -0.68 3.16 7.51
C ARG A 46 0.11 3.69 6.33
N ALA A 47 0.51 4.96 6.38
CA ALA A 47 1.62 5.43 5.58
C ALA A 47 2.81 4.56 6.00
N GLY A 48 3.24 3.66 5.11
CA GLY A 48 4.39 2.81 5.38
C GLY A 48 5.55 3.68 5.88
N GLU A 49 6.37 3.11 6.78
CA GLU A 49 7.53 3.78 7.36
C GLU A 49 8.23 4.64 6.31
N SER A 50 8.65 5.85 6.69
CA SER A 50 9.24 6.84 5.80
C SER A 50 10.57 6.35 5.25
N GLN A 51 10.52 5.42 4.29
CA GLN A 51 11.67 5.02 3.52
C GLN A 51 12.13 6.24 2.73
N THR A 52 13.42 6.49 2.77
CA THR A 52 14.02 7.56 1.99
C THR A 52 13.82 7.30 0.50
N LEU A 53 13.69 8.35 -0.31
CA LEU A 53 13.54 8.22 -1.77
C LEU A 53 14.66 7.38 -2.39
N LEU A 54 15.88 7.48 -1.84
CA LEU A 54 17.02 6.67 -2.27
C LEU A 54 16.82 5.18 -1.96
N SER A 55 16.29 4.84 -0.78
CA SER A 55 15.97 3.45 -0.42
C SER A 55 14.94 2.86 -1.36
N LYS A 56 13.86 3.61 -1.66
CA LYS A 56 12.81 3.17 -2.61
C LYS A 56 13.35 2.98 -4.02
N TYR A 57 14.26 3.85 -4.46
CA TYR A 57 14.90 3.70 -5.76
C TYR A 57 15.81 2.46 -5.82
N LEU A 58 16.60 2.21 -4.77
CA LEU A 58 17.44 1.02 -4.66
C LEU A 58 16.63 -0.27 -4.56
N ASP A 59 15.44 -0.22 -3.97
CA ASP A 59 14.54 -1.38 -3.91
C ASP A 59 14.06 -1.83 -5.30
N GLN A 60 14.02 -0.96 -6.30
CA GLN A 60 13.71 -1.37 -7.67
C GLN A 60 14.73 -2.37 -8.23
N PHE A 61 15.99 -2.32 -7.77
CA PHE A 61 17.01 -3.30 -8.18
C PHE A 61 16.76 -4.70 -7.61
N LYS A 62 15.88 -4.86 -6.62
CA LYS A 62 15.44 -6.17 -6.11
C LYS A 62 14.37 -6.81 -7.00
N ASN A 63 13.83 -6.07 -7.98
CA ASN A 63 12.85 -6.63 -8.91
C ASN A 63 13.49 -7.74 -9.75
N PRO A 64 12.92 -8.96 -9.80
CA PRO A 64 13.49 -10.08 -10.51
C PRO A 64 13.72 -9.80 -12.00
N PHE A 65 12.89 -8.96 -12.64
CA PHE A 65 13.10 -8.55 -14.03
C PHE A 65 14.33 -7.65 -14.20
N ILE A 66 14.56 -6.72 -13.28
CA ILE A 66 15.76 -5.84 -13.32
C ILE A 66 17.02 -6.67 -13.05
N LEU A 67 16.97 -7.60 -12.10
CA LEU A 67 18.08 -8.53 -11.85
C LEU A 67 18.42 -9.37 -13.09
N LEU A 68 17.40 -9.85 -13.81
CA LEU A 68 17.59 -10.58 -15.06
C LEU A 68 18.27 -9.73 -16.14
N LEU A 69 17.85 -8.48 -16.30
CA LEU A 69 18.47 -7.56 -17.26
C LEU A 69 19.92 -7.21 -16.88
N LEU A 70 20.19 -7.01 -15.58
CA LEU A 70 21.55 -6.79 -15.09
C LEU A 70 22.45 -8.00 -15.34
N ALA A 71 21.94 -9.21 -15.16
CA ALA A 71 22.65 -10.43 -15.52
C ALA A 71 22.95 -10.48 -17.03
N SER A 72 22.00 -10.08 -17.88
CA SER A 72 22.24 -9.97 -19.32
C SER A 72 23.33 -8.96 -19.67
N ALA A 73 23.32 -7.77 -19.06
CA ALA A 73 24.36 -6.76 -19.26
C ALA A 73 25.74 -7.27 -18.83
N PHE A 74 25.80 -8.02 -17.71
CA PHE A 74 27.02 -8.63 -17.21
C PHE A 74 27.56 -9.71 -18.17
N VAL A 75 26.69 -10.54 -18.75
CA VAL A 75 27.09 -11.54 -19.76
C VAL A 75 27.63 -10.87 -21.02
N SER A 76 26.99 -9.81 -21.53
CA SER A 76 27.51 -9.06 -22.69
C SER A 76 28.89 -8.45 -22.44
N LEU A 77 29.13 -7.98 -21.21
CA LEU A 77 30.45 -7.46 -20.81
C LEU A 77 31.53 -8.56 -20.83
N LEU A 78 31.20 -9.77 -20.35
CA LEU A 78 32.09 -10.93 -20.42
C LEU A 78 32.40 -11.34 -21.87
N MET A 79 31.43 -11.17 -22.77
CA MET A 79 31.61 -11.38 -24.21
C MET A 79 32.38 -10.25 -24.91
N ARG A 80 32.84 -9.23 -24.18
CA ARG A 80 33.49 -8.01 -24.71
C ARG A 80 32.63 -7.22 -25.71
N GLN A 81 31.31 -7.38 -25.64
CA GLN A 81 30.35 -6.62 -26.43
C GLN A 81 29.95 -5.36 -25.67
N LEU A 82 30.79 -4.32 -25.76
CA LEU A 82 30.58 -3.08 -25.03
C LEU A 82 29.34 -2.33 -25.52
N ASP A 83 29.08 -2.34 -26.83
CA ASP A 83 27.91 -1.67 -27.42
C ASP A 83 26.59 -2.23 -26.87
N ASP A 84 26.51 -3.56 -26.75
CA ASP A 84 25.35 -4.26 -26.19
C ASP A 84 25.22 -4.00 -24.68
N ALA A 85 26.32 -4.12 -23.94
CA ALA A 85 26.33 -3.89 -22.49
C ALA A 85 25.90 -2.46 -22.13
N VAL A 86 26.34 -1.45 -22.90
CA VAL A 86 25.95 -0.05 -22.73
C VAL A 86 24.46 0.12 -23.07
N SER A 87 24.00 -0.43 -24.19
CA SER A 87 22.60 -0.32 -24.62
C SER A 87 21.64 -0.92 -23.59
N ILE A 88 21.95 -2.11 -23.06
CA ILE A 88 21.15 -2.77 -22.02
C ILE A 88 21.17 -1.95 -20.73
N SER A 89 22.34 -1.45 -20.32
CA SER A 89 22.48 -0.67 -19.09
C SER A 89 21.66 0.64 -19.13
N VAL A 90 21.65 1.33 -20.28
CA VAL A 90 20.81 2.52 -20.49
C VAL A 90 19.33 2.17 -20.44
N ALA A 91 18.92 1.06 -21.08
CA ALA A 91 17.53 0.61 -21.04
C ALA A 91 17.08 0.29 -19.60
N ILE A 92 17.92 -0.38 -18.80
CA ILE A 92 17.65 -0.64 -17.37
C ILE A 92 17.47 0.67 -16.62
N LEU A 93 18.37 1.63 -16.81
CA LEU A 93 18.29 2.92 -16.12
C LEU A 93 16.96 3.63 -16.40
N ILE A 94 16.51 3.62 -17.66
CA ILE A 94 15.22 4.19 -18.06
C ILE A 94 14.08 3.44 -17.37
N VAL A 95 14.05 2.12 -17.44
CA VAL A 95 12.98 1.29 -16.85
C VAL A 95 12.89 1.47 -15.34
N VAL A 96 14.02 1.43 -14.63
CA VAL A 96 14.11 1.65 -13.18
C VAL A 96 13.59 3.05 -12.82
N THR A 97 14.03 4.08 -13.55
CA THR A 97 13.64 5.47 -13.30
C THR A 97 12.14 5.66 -13.53
N VAL A 98 11.61 5.14 -14.63
CA VAL A 98 10.18 5.21 -14.93
C VAL A 98 9.37 4.46 -13.87
N GLY A 99 9.80 3.26 -13.48
CA GLY A 99 9.15 2.48 -12.42
C GLY A 99 9.13 3.21 -11.08
N PHE A 100 10.25 3.81 -10.68
CA PHE A 100 10.32 4.65 -9.48
C PHE A 100 9.39 5.86 -9.54
N VAL A 101 9.34 6.58 -10.66
CA VAL A 101 8.45 7.73 -10.83
C VAL A 101 6.98 7.31 -10.79
N GLN A 102 6.64 6.18 -11.39
CA GLN A 102 5.28 5.63 -11.34
C GLN A 102 4.88 5.27 -9.91
N GLU A 103 5.74 4.57 -9.17
CA GLU A 103 5.50 4.21 -7.78
C GLU A 103 5.32 5.46 -6.90
N TYR A 104 6.24 6.43 -7.03
CA TYR A 104 6.17 7.69 -6.29
C TYR A 104 4.88 8.48 -6.56
N ARG A 105 4.42 8.51 -7.82
CA ARG A 105 3.15 9.15 -8.19
C ARG A 105 1.94 8.42 -7.62
N SER A 106 1.96 7.09 -7.59
CA SER A 106 0.90 6.28 -6.99
C SER A 106 0.77 6.55 -5.48
N GLU A 107 1.89 6.56 -4.77
CA GLU A 107 1.91 6.91 -3.33
C GLU A 107 1.38 8.33 -3.08
N GLN A 108 1.82 9.30 -3.88
CA GLN A 108 1.35 10.68 -3.75
C GLN A 108 -0.16 10.81 -4.00
N THR A 109 -0.70 9.99 -4.91
CA THR A 109 -2.14 9.95 -5.19
C THR A 109 -2.91 9.40 -4.00
N LEU A 110 -2.42 8.34 -3.37
CA LEU A 110 -3.02 7.78 -2.14
C LEU A 110 -2.98 8.78 -0.98
N GLN A 111 -1.87 9.50 -0.80
CA GLN A 111 -1.76 10.54 0.22
C GLN A 111 -2.78 11.67 -0.01
N ARG A 112 -2.95 12.11 -1.26
CA ARG A 112 -3.96 13.12 -1.62
C ARG A 112 -5.37 12.62 -1.40
N LEU A 113 -5.67 11.36 -1.74
CA LEU A 113 -6.97 10.76 -1.47
C LEU A 113 -7.27 10.74 0.03
N GLY A 114 -6.28 10.38 0.86
CA GLY A 114 -6.39 10.46 2.31
C GLY A 114 -6.70 11.87 2.81
N ALA A 115 -6.11 12.91 2.21
CA ALA A 115 -6.38 14.30 2.56
C ALA A 115 -7.79 14.79 2.19
N LEU A 116 -8.50 14.09 1.29
CA LEU A 116 -9.90 14.37 0.96
C LEU A 116 -10.87 13.75 1.97
N LEU A 117 -10.43 12.78 2.77
CA LEU A 117 -11.26 12.22 3.82
C LEU A 117 -11.32 13.20 5.00
N PRO A 118 -12.53 13.52 5.51
CA PRO A 118 -12.64 14.39 6.67
C PRO A 118 -11.91 13.74 7.86
N PRO A 119 -11.10 14.50 8.61
CA PRO A 119 -10.32 13.98 9.75
C PRO A 119 -11.20 13.54 10.94
N SER A 120 -12.51 13.73 10.83
CA SER A 120 -13.50 13.41 11.85
C SER A 120 -14.74 12.81 11.21
N CYS A 121 -15.30 11.79 11.84
CA CYS A 121 -16.61 11.26 11.52
C CYS A 121 -17.62 11.58 12.63
N HIS A 122 -18.89 11.67 12.26
CA HIS A 122 -19.97 11.72 13.24
C HIS A 122 -20.35 10.28 13.63
N CYS A 123 -20.40 9.99 14.92
CA CYS A 123 -20.76 8.68 15.44
C CYS A 123 -21.75 8.82 16.59
N ILE A 124 -22.63 7.83 16.71
CA ILE A 124 -23.51 7.66 17.87
C ILE A 124 -22.81 6.70 18.84
N ARG A 125 -22.77 7.06 20.12
CA ARG A 125 -22.15 6.30 21.21
C ARG A 125 -23.00 6.40 22.47
#